data_AF-A0A4Q5P483-F1
#
_entry.id   AF-A0A4Q5P483-F1
#
_cell.length_a   1.000
_cell.length_b   1.000
_cell.length_c   1.000
_cell.angle_alpha   90.00
_cell.angle_beta   90.00
_cell.angle_gamma   90.00
#
_symmetry.space_group_name_H-M   'P 1'
#
loop_
_entity.id
_entity.type
_entity.pdbx_description
1 polymer ?
#
loop_
_entity_poly.entity_id
_entity_poly.type
_entity_poly.pdbx_seq_one_letter_code
_entity_poly.pdbx_strand_id
1 'polypeptide(L)'
;MRGWTFLALTVAIISGAAKATAQDVPGIEICTAEKTMERRTSCLQSNVNFLQQTVGKLRNEQQARVDAVTRQVDALKVTVASLQKTVEELQAAQKKPAPTKDAPAASRDAPAAKEGGK
;
A
#
# COMPACT_ATOMS: atom_id res chain seq x y z
N MET A 1 -5.72 -30.37 3.54
CA MET A 1 -6.89 -29.46 3.62
C MET A 1 -6.56 -28.01 3.24
N ARG A 2 -5.46 -27.40 3.73
CA ARG A 2 -5.09 -26.00 3.41
C ARG A 2 -4.94 -25.67 1.92
N GLY A 3 -4.42 -26.58 1.10
CA GLY A 3 -4.25 -26.36 -0.36
C GLY A 3 -5.57 -26.29 -1.13
N TRP A 4 -6.59 -27.04 -0.68
CA TRP A 4 -7.90 -27.06 -1.32
C TRP A 4 -8.67 -25.77 -1.07
N THR A 5 -8.54 -25.18 0.13
CA THR A 5 -9.12 -23.86 0.42
C THR A 5 -8.50 -22.75 -0.42
N PHE A 6 -7.18 -22.77 -0.68
CA PHE A 6 -6.55 -21.80 -1.57
C PHE A 6 -6.98 -21.98 -3.04
N LEU A 7 -7.11 -23.22 -3.51
CA LEU A 7 -7.58 -23.52 -4.86
C LEU A 7 -9.06 -23.16 -5.05
N ALA A 8 -9.91 -23.42 -4.05
CA ALA A 8 -11.32 -23.06 -4.10
C ALA A 8 -11.52 -21.54 -4.09
N LEU A 9 -10.72 -20.81 -3.31
CA LEU A 9 -10.75 -19.35 -3.27
C LEU A 9 -10.34 -18.72 -4.61
N THR A 10 -9.28 -19.23 -5.25
CA THR A 10 -8.83 -18.72 -6.56
C THR A 10 -9.86 -19.03 -7.66
N VAL A 11 -10.46 -20.22 -7.67
CA VAL A 11 -11.52 -20.58 -8.63
C VAL A 11 -12.76 -19.71 -8.43
N ALA A 12 -13.15 -19.39 -7.19
CA ALA A 12 -14.29 -18.52 -6.91
C ALA A 12 -14.07 -17.08 -7.39
N ILE A 13 -12.85 -16.54 -7.22
CA ILE A 13 -12.49 -15.19 -7.69
C ILE A 13 -12.53 -15.12 -9.23
N ILE A 14 -12.01 -16.14 -9.92
CA ILE A 14 -12.00 -16.19 -11.40
C ILE A 14 -13.42 -16.33 -11.95
N SER A 15 -14.27 -17.13 -11.30
CA SER A 15 -15.65 -17.39 -11.75
C SER A 15 -16.59 -16.19 -11.53
N GLY A 16 -16.27 -15.29 -10.60
CA GLY A 16 -17.06 -14.08 -10.32
C GLY A 16 -16.85 -12.94 -11.33
N ALA A 17 -15.80 -12.99 -12.15
CA ALA A 17 -15.42 -11.90 -13.05
C ALA A 17 -16.15 -11.93 -14.43
N ALA A 18 -16.91 -12.98 -14.73
CA ALA A 18 -17.42 -13.24 -16.08
C ALA A 18 -18.79 -12.61 -16.42
N LYS A 19 -19.16 -11.49 -15.79
CA LYS A 19 -20.21 -10.63 -16.37
C LYS A 19 -19.56 -9.72 -17.38
N ALA A 20 -19.46 -10.19 -18.63
CA ALA A 20 -19.10 -9.36 -19.77
C ALA A 20 -20.21 -8.34 -20.03
N THR A 21 -20.26 -7.27 -19.24
CA THR A 21 -20.96 -6.06 -19.66
C THR A 21 -20.23 -5.54 -20.88
N ALA A 22 -20.92 -5.36 -21.99
CA ALA A 22 -20.35 -4.63 -23.12
C ALA A 22 -19.77 -3.31 -22.57
N GLN A 23 -18.48 -3.06 -22.82
CA GLN A 23 -17.90 -1.77 -22.50
C GLN A 23 -18.47 -0.78 -23.49
N ASP A 24 -19.29 0.14 -23.00
CA ASP A 24 -19.86 1.17 -23.84
C ASP A 24 -18.73 1.99 -24.46
N VAL A 25 -18.75 2.11 -25.78
CA VAL A 25 -17.79 2.90 -26.54
C VAL A 25 -18.40 4.28 -26.66
N PRO A 26 -17.92 5.29 -25.92
CA PRO A 26 -18.59 6.57 -25.84
C PRO A 26 -18.77 7.17 -27.23
N GLY A 27 -20.01 7.45 -27.64
CA GLY A 27 -20.32 8.08 -28.94
C GLY A 27 -20.43 7.11 -30.13
N ILE A 28 -20.30 5.79 -29.94
CA ILE A 28 -20.57 4.82 -31.01
C ILE A 28 -22.04 4.85 -31.45
N GLU A 29 -22.95 5.10 -30.51
CA GLU A 29 -24.38 5.32 -30.75
C GLU A 29 -24.63 6.42 -31.79
N ILE A 30 -23.83 7.50 -31.72
CA ILE A 30 -23.95 8.65 -32.62
C ILE A 30 -23.33 8.33 -33.98
N CYS A 31 -22.16 7.69 -34.01
CA CYS A 31 -21.49 7.33 -35.25
C CYS A 31 -22.25 6.25 -36.04
N THR A 32 -23.00 5.37 -35.37
CA THR A 32 -23.80 4.31 -36.02
C THR A 32 -25.17 4.79 -36.49
N ALA A 33 -25.71 5.88 -35.92
CA ALA A 33 -26.92 6.54 -36.40
C ALA A 33 -26.73 7.29 -37.74
N GLU A 34 -25.48 7.55 -38.14
CA GLU A 34 -25.15 8.26 -39.37
C GLU A 34 -25.44 7.43 -40.62
N LYS A 35 -26.20 8.01 -41.56
CA LYS A 35 -26.69 7.31 -42.76
C LYS A 35 -25.74 7.43 -43.95
N THR A 36 -24.93 8.49 -43.99
CA THR A 36 -23.95 8.68 -45.06
C THR A 36 -22.64 7.96 -44.72
N MET A 37 -22.15 7.12 -45.64
CA MET A 37 -20.96 6.31 -45.38
C MET A 37 -19.71 7.16 -45.09
N GLU A 38 -19.60 8.34 -45.71
CA GLU A 38 -18.48 9.26 -45.50
C GLU A 38 -18.48 9.87 -44.09
N ARG A 39 -19.61 10.39 -43.60
CA ARG A 39 -19.69 10.87 -42.21
C ARG A 39 -19.56 9.75 -41.19
N ARG A 40 -20.10 8.56 -41.48
CA ARG A 40 -19.98 7.41 -40.57
C ARG A 40 -18.50 7.05 -40.38
N THR A 41 -17.75 7.02 -41.47
CA THR A 41 -16.31 6.71 -41.44
C THR A 41 -15.53 7.78 -40.69
N SER A 42 -15.80 9.07 -40.94
CA SER A 42 -15.09 10.16 -40.25
C SER A 42 -15.45 10.26 -38.75
N CYS A 43 -16.70 9.97 -38.36
CA CYS A 43 -17.10 9.88 -36.96
C CYS A 43 -16.41 8.72 -36.25
N LEU A 44 -16.38 7.53 -36.87
CA LEU A 44 -15.69 6.37 -36.30
C LEU A 44 -14.18 6.62 -36.17
N GLN A 45 -13.57 7.31 -37.13
CA GLN A 45 -12.15 7.65 -37.07
C GLN A 45 -11.82 8.58 -35.89
N SER A 46 -12.62 9.63 -35.67
CA SER A 46 -12.41 10.54 -34.54
C SER A 46 -12.70 9.85 -33.20
N ASN A 47 -13.68 8.95 -33.16
CA ASN A 47 -13.96 8.10 -32.01
C ASN A 47 -12.77 7.21 -31.66
N VAL A 48 -12.21 6.49 -32.65
CA VAL A 48 -11.03 5.63 -32.46
C VAL A 48 -9.83 6.44 -31.96
N ASN A 49 -9.60 7.65 -32.49
CA ASN A 49 -8.52 8.52 -32.01
C ASN A 49 -8.74 8.93 -30.53
N PHE A 50 -9.96 9.32 -30.17
CA PHE A 50 -10.31 9.63 -28.77
C PHE A 50 -10.10 8.43 -27.84
N LEU A 51 -10.52 7.23 -28.25
CA LEU A 51 -10.31 6.01 -27.48
C LEU A 51 -8.81 5.70 -27.32
N GLN A 52 -8.02 5.79 -28.39
CA GLN A 52 -6.57 5.54 -28.34
C GLN A 52 -5.87 6.50 -27.37
N GLN A 53 -6.22 7.79 -27.41
CA GLN A 53 -5.69 8.78 -26.48
C GLN A 53 -6.10 8.49 -25.03
N THR A 54 -7.37 8.13 -24.82
CA THR A 54 -7.90 7.80 -23.49
C THR A 54 -7.22 6.56 -22.91
N VAL A 55 -7.11 5.48 -23.70
CA VAL A 55 -6.42 4.25 -23.30
C VAL A 55 -4.94 4.54 -23.00
N GLY A 56 -4.27 5.36 -23.81
CA GLY A 56 -2.89 5.78 -23.55
C GLY A 56 -2.76 6.53 -22.23
N LYS A 57 -3.66 7.47 -21.93
CA LYS A 57 -3.70 8.21 -20.67
C LYS A 57 -3.93 7.27 -19.47
N LEU A 58 -4.92 6.39 -19.55
CA LEU A 58 -5.22 5.42 -18.49
C LEU A 58 -4.03 4.49 -18.23
N ARG A 59 -3.33 4.03 -19.27
CA ARG A 59 -2.12 3.22 -19.12
C ARG A 59 -1.03 3.97 -18.36
N ASN A 60 -0.77 5.23 -18.72
CA ASN A 60 0.25 6.05 -18.05
C ASN A 60 -0.13 6.31 -16.59
N GLU A 61 -1.39 6.61 -16.31
CA GLU A 61 -1.88 6.81 -14.94
C GLU A 61 -1.76 5.52 -14.10
N GLN A 62 -2.09 4.36 -14.69
CA GLN A 62 -1.92 3.08 -14.00
C GLN A 62 -0.45 2.76 -13.74
N GLN A 63 0.44 2.99 -14.70
CA GLN A 63 1.87 2.80 -14.51
C GLN A 63 2.40 3.69 -13.38
N ALA A 64 2.04 4.98 -13.38
CA ALA A 64 2.41 5.91 -12.32
C ALA A 64 1.91 5.47 -10.94
N ARG A 65 0.69 4.91 -10.86
CA ARG A 65 0.15 4.34 -9.61
C ARG A 65 0.94 3.11 -9.15
N VAL A 66 1.28 2.21 -10.06
CA VAL A 66 2.10 1.02 -9.76
C VAL A 66 3.47 1.44 -9.24
N ASP A 67 4.11 2.41 -9.88
CA ASP A 67 5.42 2.91 -9.46
C ASP A 67 5.36 3.59 -8.09
N ALA A 68 4.31 4.37 -7.83
CA ALA A 68 4.08 5.00 -6.53
C ALA A 68 3.89 3.97 -5.41
N VAL A 69 3.06 2.94 -5.64
CA VAL A 69 2.85 1.86 -4.67
C VAL A 69 4.13 1.05 -4.46
N THR A 70 4.91 0.80 -5.51
CA THR A 70 6.20 0.10 -5.41
C THR A 70 7.16 0.85 -4.48
N ARG A 71 7.25 2.18 -4.61
CA ARG A 71 8.05 3.01 -3.68
C ARG A 71 7.54 2.95 -2.25
N GLN A 72 6.21 2.93 -2.04
CA GLN A 72 5.63 2.76 -0.71
C GLN A 72 6.01 1.40 -0.13
N VAL A 73 5.92 0.33 -0.92
CA VAL A 73 6.32 -1.02 -0.50
C VAL A 73 7.78 -1.03 -0.05
N ASP A 74 8.69 -0.39 -0.78
CA ASP A 74 10.10 -0.34 -0.40
C ASP A 74 10.34 0.49 0.87
N ALA A 75 9.64 1.61 1.03
CA ALA A 75 9.68 2.38 2.28
C ALA A 75 9.19 1.55 3.47
N LEU A 76 8.06 0.84 3.32
CA LEU A 76 7.54 -0.05 4.36
C LEU A 76 8.52 -1.18 4.71
N LYS A 77 9.19 -1.79 3.72
CA LYS A 77 10.21 -2.82 3.98
C LYS A 77 11.34 -2.29 4.85
N VAL A 78 11.79 -1.07 4.62
CA VAL A 78 12.84 -0.43 5.45
C VAL A 78 12.34 -0.23 6.88
N THR A 79 11.10 0.26 7.06
CA THR A 79 10.50 0.42 8.39
C THR A 79 10.33 -0.93 9.12
N VAL A 80 9.92 -1.98 8.41
CA VAL A 80 9.83 -3.33 8.99
C VAL A 80 11.20 -3.82 9.43
N ALA A 81 12.24 -3.64 8.61
CA ALA A 81 13.60 -4.02 8.97
C ALA A 81 14.14 -3.23 10.17
N SER A 82 13.83 -1.93 10.29
CA SER A 82 14.23 -1.14 11.44
C SER A 82 13.50 -1.56 12.72
N LEU A 83 12.19 -1.79 12.65
CA LEU A 83 11.40 -2.29 13.77
C LEU A 83 11.88 -3.68 14.22
N GLN A 84 12.24 -4.56 13.29
CA GLN A 84 12.75 -5.87 13.59
C GLN A 84 14.06 -5.81 14.40
N LYS A 85 14.98 -4.90 14.05
CA LYS A 85 16.19 -4.63 14.84
C LYS A 85 15.87 -4.13 16.25
N THR A 86 14.95 -3.18 16.39
CA THR A 86 14.54 -2.68 17.71
C THR A 86 13.94 -3.78 18.59
N VAL A 87 13.14 -4.69 18.00
CA VAL A 87 12.59 -5.85 18.71
C VAL A 87 13.70 -6.79 19.16
N GLU A 88 14.69 -7.06 18.31
CA GLU A 88 15.86 -7.89 18.65
C GLU A 88 16.68 -7.27 19.80
N GLU A 89 16.94 -5.96 19.76
CA GLU A 89 17.64 -5.22 20.81
C GLU A 89 16.89 -5.27 22.14
N LEU A 90 15.56 -5.05 22.13
CA LEU A 90 14.72 -5.12 23.33
C LEU A 90 14.64 -6.53 23.90
N GLN A 91 14.57 -7.56 23.06
CA GLN A 91 14.62 -8.95 23.51
C GLN A 91 15.99 -9.29 24.12
N ALA A 92 17.09 -8.79 23.55
CA ALA A 92 18.42 -8.97 24.11
C ALA A 92 18.60 -8.23 25.44
N ALA A 93 18.04 -7.03 25.57
CA ALA A 93 18.05 -6.25 26.81
C ALA A 93 17.25 -6.92 27.93
N GLN A 94 16.09 -7.51 27.62
CA GLN A 94 15.27 -8.26 28.59
C GLN A 94 15.92 -9.58 29.04
N LYS A 95 16.79 -10.18 28.21
CA LYS A 95 17.54 -11.40 28.55
C LYS A 95 18.77 -11.14 29.42
N LYS A 96 19.17 -9.88 29.66
CA LYS A 96 20.22 -9.55 30.63
C LYS A 96 19.62 -9.51 32.04
N PRO A 97 20.03 -10.39 32.97
CA PRO A 97 19.55 -10.32 34.35
C PRO A 97 19.99 -9.00 34.99
N ALA A 98 19.10 -8.38 35.75
CA ALA A 98 19.37 -7.16 36.49
C ALA A 98 20.64 -7.32 37.35
N PRO A 99 21.55 -6.34 37.41
CA PRO A 99 22.63 -6.36 38.38
C PRO A 99 22.01 -6.28 39.78
N THR A 100 22.14 -7.35 40.55
CA THR A 100 21.88 -7.36 41.98
C THR A 100 22.77 -6.30 42.62
N LYS A 101 22.15 -5.20 43.05
CA LYS A 101 22.77 -4.22 43.93
C LYS A 101 22.93 -4.86 45.30
N ASP A 102 24.10 -5.43 45.56
CA ASP A 102 24.59 -5.61 46.91
C ASP A 102 25.57 -4.48 47.23
N ALA A 103 25.26 -3.76 48.31
CA ALA A 103 26.02 -2.64 48.85
C ALA A 103 27.38 -3.08 49.45
N PRO A 104 28.19 -2.12 49.93
CA PRO A 104 28.20 -1.98 51.38
C PRO A 104 28.13 -0.53 51.88
N ALA A 105 27.47 -0.40 53.03
CA ALA A 105 27.40 0.79 53.86
C ALA A 105 28.71 1.04 54.61
N ALA A 106 29.08 2.30 54.82
CA ALA A 106 29.46 2.85 56.14
C ALA A 106 29.80 4.36 56.07
N SER A 107 28.88 5.16 56.64
CA SER A 107 29.03 6.32 57.54
C SER A 107 30.17 7.34 57.39
N ARG A 108 29.77 8.62 57.45
CA ARG A 108 30.34 9.80 58.19
C ARG A 108 30.12 11.07 57.36
N ASP A 109 29.62 12.22 57.82
CA ASP A 109 29.17 12.76 59.10
C ASP A 109 28.17 13.89 58.77
N ALA A 110 27.20 14.16 59.64
CA ALA A 110 26.38 15.39 59.66
C ALA A 110 27.19 16.54 60.34
N PRO A 111 26.85 17.85 60.26
CA PRO A 111 25.48 18.37 60.43
C PRO A 111 25.10 19.73 59.76
N ALA A 112 23.81 20.04 59.97
CA ALA A 112 23.23 21.38 60.23
C ALA A 112 22.67 22.26 59.08
N ALA A 113 21.33 22.29 59.05
CA ALA A 113 20.44 23.46 59.17
C ALA A 113 20.48 24.61 58.13
N LYS A 114 19.36 24.79 57.41
CA LYS A 114 18.31 25.86 57.54
C LYS A 114 17.29 25.65 56.40
N GLU A 115 16.04 25.28 56.65
CA GLU A 115 14.87 26.09 57.07
C GLU A 115 14.41 27.17 56.06
N GLY A 116 13.15 27.03 55.59
CA GLY A 116 12.25 28.07 55.04
C GLY A 116 12.51 28.56 53.61
N GLY A 117 11.52 28.81 52.74
CA GLY A 117 10.08 28.87 52.88
C GLY A 117 9.48 29.67 51.71
N LYS A 118 8.22 29.34 51.40
CA LYS A 118 7.23 30.06 50.56
C LYS A 118 7.44 30.13 49.05
#